data_AF-A0A7C4KII3-F1
#
_entry.id   AF-A0A7C4KII3-F1
#
_cell.length_a   1.000
_cell.length_b   1.000
_cell.length_c   1.000
_cell.angle_alpha   90.00
_cell.angle_beta   90.00
_cell.angle_gamma   90.00
#
_symmetry.space_group_name_H-M   'P 1'
#
loop_
_entity.id
_entity.type
_entity.pdbx_description
1 polymer ?
#
loop_
_entity_poly.entity_id
_entity_poly.type
_entity_poly.pdbx_seq_one_letter_code
_entity_poly.pdbx_strand_id
1 'polypeptide(L)' 'MSITIYVVSAVLVFIFSGLLAMAGLGAAFLFVPLFYYLGVPLAEATPTALLLNVVSLLFATINYWRGKLINWRVG' A
#
# COMPACT_ATOMS: atom_id res chain seq x y z
N MET A 1 22.47 -9.00 -0.03
CA MET A 1 21.91 -7.64 -0.01
C MET A 1 22.17 -7.04 1.37
N SER A 2 22.65 -5.81 1.46
CA SER A 2 23.03 -5.19 2.74
C SER A 2 21.79 -4.82 3.57
N ILE A 3 21.91 -4.92 4.91
CA ILE A 3 20.86 -4.58 5.88
C ILE A 3 20.28 -3.17 5.65
N THR A 4 21.11 -2.25 5.15
CA THR A 4 20.75 -0.87 4.82
C THR A 4 19.63 -0.77 3.80
N ILE A 5 19.63 -1.66 2.80
CA ILE A 5 18.59 -1.68 1.76
C ILE A 5 17.24 -2.04 2.39
N TYR A 6 17.19 -3.06 3.24
CA TYR A 6 15.94 -3.47 3.90
C TYR A 6 15.37 -2.39 4.81
N VAL A 7 16.23 -1.68 5.55
CA VAL A 7 15.79 -0.59 6.43
C VAL A 7 15.22 0.58 5.61
N VAL A 8 15.88 0.97 4.52
CA VAL A 8 15.39 2.03 3.62
C VAL A 8 14.06 1.62 2.97
N SER A 9 13.95 0.38 2.49
CA SER A 9 12.72 -0.18 1.94
C SER A 9 11.57 -0.14 2.95
N ALA A 10 11.83 -0.53 4.20
CA ALA A 10 10.80 -0.54 5.25
C ALA A 10 10.26 0.86 5.55
N VAL A 11 11.15 1.85 5.64
CA VAL A 11 10.77 3.26 5.88
C VAL A 11 9.96 3.81 4.70
N LEU A 12 10.39 3.54 3.46
CA LEU A 12 9.68 3.97 2.26
C LEU A 12 8.28 3.35 2.19
N VAL A 13 8.18 2.03 2.38
CA VAL A 13 6.90 1.32 2.37
C VAL A 13 5.97 1.87 3.46
N PHE A 14 6.49 2.14 4.65
CA PHE A 14 5.70 2.70 5.74
C PHE A 14 5.11 4.07 5.40
N ILE A 15 5.94 4.99 4.89
CA ILE A 15 5.50 6.35 4.53
C ILE A 15 4.52 6.32 3.36
N PHE A 16 4.83 5.60 2.28
CA PHE A 16 3.95 5.50 1.11
C PHE A 16 2.65 4.78 1.43
N SER A 17 2.67 3.76 2.29
CA SER A 17 1.46 3.08 2.76
C SER A 17 0.57 3.99 3.59
N GLY A 18 1.15 4.77 4.51
CA GLY A 18 0.39 5.77 5.26
C GLY A 18 -0.26 6.82 4.34
N LEU A 19 0.49 7.33 3.37
CA LEU A 19 -0.02 8.31 2.39
C LEU A 19 -1.13 7.74 1.52
N LEU A 20 -0.97 6.52 0.99
CA LEU A 20 -2.00 5.92 0.15
C LEU A 20 -3.22 5.42 0.92
N ALA A 21 -3.06 5.01 2.18
CA ALA A 21 -4.18 4.71 3.05
C ALA A 21 -5.05 5.96 3.29
N MET A 22 -4.44 7.15 3.36
CA MET A 22 -5.18 8.42 3.41
C MET A 22 -5.90 8.74 2.09
N ALA A 23 -5.33 8.35 0.95
CA ALA A 23 -5.94 8.58 -0.37
C ALA A 23 -7.07 7.59 -0.71
N GLY A 24 -7.13 6.42 -0.06
CA GLY A 24 -8.20 5.42 -0.25
C GLY A 24 -8.26 4.77 -1.63
N LEU A 25 -7.27 5.00 -2.50
CA LEU A 25 -7.30 4.64 -3.93
C LEU A 25 -6.74 3.26 -4.25
N GLY A 26 -6.15 2.58 -3.27
CA GLY A 26 -5.47 1.29 -3.43
C GLY A 26 -4.01 1.45 -3.90
N ALA A 27 -3.10 0.78 -3.20
CA ALA A 27 -1.66 1.02 -3.28
C ALA A 27 -0.85 -0.02 -4.06
N ALA A 28 -1.50 -1.08 -4.53
CA ALA A 28 -0.82 -2.15 -5.27
C ALA A 28 -0.07 -1.62 -6.50
N PHE A 29 -0.66 -0.68 -7.25
CA PHE A 29 -0.03 -0.14 -8.47
C PHE A 29 1.28 0.61 -8.17
N LEU A 30 1.42 1.16 -6.97
CA LEU A 30 2.60 1.90 -6.53
C LEU A 30 3.62 0.97 -5.85
N PHE A 31 3.17 -0.03 -5.10
CA PHE A 31 4.05 -0.97 -4.40
C PHE A 31 4.71 -2.01 -5.31
N VAL A 32 4.04 -2.49 -6.36
CA VAL A 32 4.64 -3.48 -7.28
C VAL A 32 5.91 -2.92 -7.97
N PRO A 33 5.89 -1.74 -8.62
CA PRO A 33 7.11 -1.16 -9.19
C PRO A 33 8.14 -0.81 -8.12
N LEU A 34 7.71 -0.33 -6.94
CA LEU A 34 8.62 0.02 -5.85
C LEU A 34 9.42 -1.19 -5.38
N PHE A 35 8.77 -2.33 -5.13
CA PHE A 35 9.48 -3.56 -4.76
C PHE A 35 10.39 -4.09 -5.87
N TYR A 36 9.94 -3.99 -7.13
CA TYR A 36 10.77 -4.36 -8.27
C TYR A 36 12.04 -3.50 -8.37
N TYR A 37 11.93 -2.17 -8.22
CA TYR A 37 13.07 -1.26 -8.22
C TYR A 37 14.00 -1.46 -7.01
N LEU A 38 13.47 -1.95 -5.89
CA LEU A 38 14.26 -2.33 -4.72
C LEU A 38 14.98 -3.68 -4.88
N GLY A 39 14.82 -4.35 -6.03
CA GLY A 39 15.52 -5.60 -6.36
C GLY A 39 14.78 -6.87 -5.94
N VAL A 40 13.49 -6.78 -5.56
CA VAL A 40 12.66 -7.95 -5.23
C VAL A 40 12.19 -8.60 -6.54
N PRO A 41 12.28 -9.94 -6.69
CA PRO A 41 11.75 -10.64 -7.86
C PRO A 41 10.26 -10.34 -8.06
N LEU A 42 9.82 -10.18 -9.32
CA LEU A 42 8.42 -9.90 -9.66
C LEU A 42 7.43 -10.90 -9.05
N ALA A 43 7.83 -12.18 -8.98
CA ALA A 43 7.05 -13.26 -8.39
C ALA A 43 6.77 -13.07 -6.88
N GLU A 44 7.64 -12.35 -6.17
CA GLU A 44 7.49 -12.06 -4.74
C GLU A 44 6.92 -10.66 -4.50
N ALA A 45 7.28 -9.70 -5.36
CA ALA A 45 6.83 -8.31 -5.30
C ALA A 45 5.31 -8.16 -5.53
N THR A 46 4.75 -8.95 -6.43
CA THR A 46 3.30 -8.89 -6.75
C THR A 46 2.40 -9.34 -5.59
N PRO A 47 2.56 -10.54 -5.00
CA PRO A 47 1.71 -10.97 -3.88
C PRO A 47 1.90 -10.10 -2.64
N THR A 48 3.13 -9.61 -2.37
CA THR A 48 3.40 -8.72 -1.23
C THR A 48 2.74 -7.35 -1.40
N ALA A 49 2.83 -6.74 -2.58
CA ALA A 49 2.16 -5.48 -2.89
C ALA A 49 0.63 -5.59 -2.84
N LEU A 50 0.07 -6.70 -3.32
CA LEU A 50 -1.38 -6.96 -3.24
C LEU A 50 -1.84 -7.14 -1.79
N LEU A 51 -1.09 -7.85 -0.95
CA LEU A 51 -1.39 -7.98 0.48
C LEU A 51 -1.40 -6.60 1.17
N LEU A 52 -0.37 -5.79 0.93
CA LEU A 52 -0.31 -4.42 1.46
C LEU A 52 -1.48 -3.57 0.99
N ASN A 53 -1.93 -3.75 -0.24
CA ASN A 53 -3.09 -3.06 -0.78
C ASN A 53 -4.39 -3.43 -0.05
N VAL A 54 -4.63 -4.72 0.20
CA VAL A 54 -5.81 -5.18 0.95
C VAL A 54 -5.81 -4.56 2.35
N VAL A 55 -4.67 -4.60 3.04
CA VAL A 55 -4.53 -4.00 4.38
C VAL A 55 -4.78 -2.49 4.32
N SER A 56 -4.19 -1.78 3.36
CA SER A 56 -4.38 -0.34 3.18
C SER A 56 -5.84 0.03 2.88
N LEU A 57 -6.51 -0.71 2.00
CA LEU A 57 -7.92 -0.48 1.66
C LEU A 57 -8.86 -0.80 2.83
N LEU A 58 -8.56 -1.81 3.63
CA LEU A 58 -9.32 -2.10 4.86
C LEU A 58 -9.26 -0.92 5.83
N PHE A 59 -8.06 -0.40 6.10
CA PHE A 59 -7.90 0.78 6.96
C PHE A 59 -8.58 2.02 6.37
N ALA A 60 -8.44 2.26 5.07
CA ALA A 60 -9.13 3.35 4.39
C ALA A 60 -10.66 3.19 4.55
N THR A 61 -11.21 2.02 4.24
CA THR A 61 -12.65 1.73 4.35
C THR A 61 -13.16 2.00 5.77
N ILE A 62 -12.45 1.52 6.80
CA ILE A 62 -12.81 1.78 8.20
C ILE A 62 -12.77 3.29 8.51
N ASN A 63 -11.77 4.01 8.01
CA ASN A 63 -11.62 5.45 8.25
C ASN A 63 -12.71 6.26 7.53
N TYR A 64 -12.98 5.97 6.25
CA TYR A 64 -14.07 6.60 5.47
C TYR A 64 -15.45 6.29 6.06
N TRP A 65 -15.64 5.07 6.59
CA TRP A 65 -16.85 4.68 7.31
C TRP A 65 -17.07 5.54 8.54
N ARG A 66 -16.04 5.67 9.39
CA ARG A 66 -16.11 6.52 10.59
C ARG A 66 -16.33 7.99 10.24
N GLY A 67 -15.77 8.46 9.12
CA GLY A 67 -15.96 9.82 8.61
C GLY A 67 -17.34 10.09 7.99
N LYS A 68 -18.22 9.08 7.85
CA LYS A 68 -19.49 9.17 7.09
C LYS A 68 -19.31 9.70 5.65
N LEU A 69 -18.11 9.57 5.11
CA LEU A 69 -17.76 10.01 3.75
C LEU A 69 -18.10 8.95 2.69
N ILE A 70 -18.62 7.79 3.13
CA ILE A 70 -19.11 6.76 2.22
C ILE A 70 -20.45 7.24 1.66
N ASN A 71 -20.42 7.64 0.38
CA ASN A 71 -21.64 7.92 -0.35
C ASN A 71 -22.28 6.59 -0.75
N TRP A 72 -23.31 6.20 0.00
CA TRP A 72 -24.11 5.00 -0.24
C TRP A 72 -25.01 5.10 -1.47
N ARG A 73 -25.09 6.28 -2.10
CA ARG A 73 -25.88 6.49 -3.30
C ARG A 73 -25.09 5.96 -4.49
N VAL A 74 -25.24 4.66 -4.75
CA VAL A 74 -24.85 4.03 -6.02
C VAL A 74 -25.84 4.56 -7.06
N GLY A 75 -25.43 5.59 -7.81
CA GLY A 75 -26.14 6.10 -8.98
C GLY A 75 -25.71 5.36 -10.22
#